data_AF-A0AAN9EL59-F1
#
_entry.id   AF-A0AAN9EL59-F1
#
_cell.length_a   1.000
_cell.length_b   1.000
_cell.length_c   1.000
_cell.angle_alpha   90.00
_cell.angle_beta   90.00
_cell.angle_gamma   90.00
#
_symmetry.space_group_name_H-M   'P 1'
#
loop_
_entity.id
_entity.type
_entity.pdbx_description
1 polymer ?
#
loop_
_entity_poly.entity_id
_entity_poly.type
_entity_poly.pdbx_seq_one_letter_code
_entity_poly.pdbx_strand_id
1 'polypeptide(L)'
;MKQKGSRTHQFGLMDFSAFCLGTFHGNAYSLLKVVKRDGVEKYSLGVALDASSKAILQGGRNFLADVRKILDDNSGILDKLRECIIDWVKECYQEFFRQLEDQFLLFSGRNNSSATLNHGFPEEAQDDKAFAGLVLVLAQLSTFIEKTAIPKISEESAISFSRGSVIGYEYGNAFIPREISQKFRSAGEKFLQLYISMKTQRVSFLLKKRFTTPNWVKHKEPREVHMFVDLFLQELEVIGNEVKQTLPQGMQKHRRAASTGSTASSISNSLREEKLGRSNTEKARSQLLETHLAKLFKQKVEIFTKVEYTQGSVLTTIVKLCLKSLQEFVRLQTFNRSGLQQIQLDIQFLRTPLREVVEDEAAVDFLLDEVIVAVAERCLDPIPLEPPILDKLIQAKLAKTREQNASSS
;
A
#
# COMPACT_ATOMS: atom_id res chain seq x y z
N MET A 1 -54.81 23.70 -32.73
CA MET A 1 -54.57 23.51 -31.28
C MET A 1 -54.11 22.08 -30.98
N LYS A 2 -52.83 21.74 -31.24
CA LYS A 2 -52.20 20.47 -30.81
C LYS A 2 -50.69 20.70 -30.70
N GLN A 3 -50.26 21.41 -29.65
CA GLN A 3 -48.83 21.58 -29.34
C GLN A 3 -48.57 22.03 -27.88
N LYS A 4 -49.46 21.66 -26.94
CA LYS A 4 -49.29 21.99 -25.50
C LYS A 4 -48.98 20.80 -24.60
N GLY A 5 -49.06 19.56 -25.10
CA GLY A 5 -48.77 18.35 -24.29
C GLY A 5 -47.30 17.98 -24.20
N SER A 6 -46.48 18.26 -25.22
CA SER A 6 -45.08 17.77 -25.26
C SER A 6 -44.11 18.59 -24.40
N ARG A 7 -44.38 19.89 -24.15
CA ARG A 7 -43.47 20.77 -23.38
C ARG A 7 -43.56 20.58 -21.87
N THR A 8 -44.73 20.23 -21.34
CA THR A 8 -44.91 19.95 -19.90
C THR A 8 -44.30 18.61 -19.49
N HIS A 9 -44.33 17.60 -20.36
CA HIS A 9 -43.64 16.32 -20.13
C HIS A 9 -42.11 16.46 -20.17
N GLN A 10 -41.58 17.31 -21.06
CA GLN A 10 -40.15 17.59 -21.15
C GLN A 10 -39.64 18.41 -19.95
N PHE A 11 -40.49 19.30 -19.40
CA PHE A 11 -40.20 20.06 -18.18
C PHE A 11 -40.07 19.15 -16.94
N GLY A 12 -41.01 18.21 -16.73
CA GLY A 12 -40.96 17.29 -15.60
C GLY A 12 -39.75 16.33 -15.62
N LEU A 13 -39.35 15.86 -16.80
CA LEU A 13 -38.14 15.04 -16.99
C LEU A 13 -36.85 15.85 -16.83
N MET A 14 -36.81 17.12 -17.26
CA MET A 14 -35.67 18.02 -17.03
C MET A 14 -35.51 18.41 -15.56
N ASP A 15 -36.59 18.65 -14.84
CA ASP A 15 -36.55 18.93 -13.39
C ASP A 15 -36.11 17.68 -12.59
N PHE A 16 -36.56 16.49 -13.02
CA PHE A 16 -36.11 15.21 -12.44
C PHE A 16 -34.62 14.95 -12.74
N SER A 17 -34.17 15.23 -13.96
CA SER A 17 -32.74 15.19 -14.34
C SER A 17 -31.87 16.07 -13.45
N ALA A 18 -32.25 17.34 -13.29
CA ALA A 18 -31.54 18.32 -12.49
C ALA A 18 -31.51 17.93 -11.00
N PHE A 19 -32.60 17.36 -10.49
CA PHE A 19 -32.69 16.83 -9.13
C PHE A 19 -31.72 15.64 -8.92
N CYS A 20 -31.67 14.69 -9.87
CA CYS A 20 -30.79 13.54 -9.79
C CYS A 20 -29.31 13.96 -9.86
N LEU A 21 -28.95 14.77 -10.85
CA LEU A 21 -27.59 15.31 -11.03
C LEU A 21 -27.15 16.17 -9.84
N GLY A 22 -28.03 17.02 -9.30
CA GLY A 22 -27.75 17.85 -8.13
C GLY A 22 -27.48 17.02 -6.87
N THR A 23 -28.24 15.94 -6.66
CA THR A 23 -28.06 15.02 -5.53
C THR A 23 -26.75 14.26 -5.64
N PHE A 24 -26.42 13.75 -6.83
CA PHE A 24 -25.16 13.03 -7.05
C PHE A 24 -23.92 13.93 -7.01
N HIS A 25 -24.01 15.15 -7.54
CA HIS A 25 -22.92 16.14 -7.46
C HIS A 25 -22.69 16.59 -6.00
N GLY A 26 -23.77 16.83 -5.25
CA GLY A 26 -23.70 17.11 -3.81
C GLY A 26 -23.08 15.96 -3.01
N ASN A 27 -23.39 14.71 -3.37
CA ASN A 27 -22.82 13.51 -2.74
C ASN A 27 -21.34 13.30 -3.10
N ALA A 28 -20.94 13.50 -4.35
CA ALA A 28 -19.53 13.45 -4.74
C ALA A 28 -18.70 14.54 -4.04
N TYR A 29 -19.24 15.74 -3.92
CA TYR A 29 -18.61 16.85 -3.22
C TYR A 29 -18.55 16.66 -1.70
N SER A 30 -19.57 16.06 -1.09
CA SER A 30 -19.59 15.74 0.35
C SER A 30 -18.62 14.60 0.68
N LEU A 31 -18.52 13.57 -0.16
CA LEU A 31 -17.49 12.53 -0.10
C LEU A 31 -16.09 13.16 -0.12
N LEU A 32 -15.86 14.06 -1.07
CA LEU A 32 -14.63 14.84 -1.18
C LEU A 32 -14.35 15.69 0.07
N LYS A 33 -15.36 16.31 0.69
CA LYS A 33 -15.21 17.07 1.95
C LYS A 33 -14.89 16.17 3.15
N VAL A 34 -15.51 14.99 3.25
CA VAL A 34 -15.22 13.99 4.29
C VAL A 34 -13.79 13.49 4.15
N VAL A 35 -13.34 13.33 2.91
CA VAL A 35 -12.01 12.83 2.56
C VAL A 35 -10.93 13.91 2.65
N LYS A 36 -11.26 15.18 2.41
CA LYS A 36 -10.34 16.34 2.47
C LYS A 36 -10.31 17.08 3.80
N ARG A 37 -11.18 16.79 4.78
CA ARG A 37 -11.39 17.70 5.93
C ARG A 37 -10.06 17.99 6.65
N ASP A 38 -9.58 19.21 6.40
CA ASP A 38 -8.29 19.74 6.79
C ASP A 38 -8.09 19.75 8.31
N GLY A 39 -6.93 19.27 8.73
CA GLY A 39 -6.07 19.94 9.72
C GLY A 39 -6.49 20.04 11.18
N VAL A 40 -7.76 19.93 11.56
CA VAL A 40 -8.21 20.28 12.92
C VAL A 40 -8.64 19.07 13.76
N GLU A 41 -9.05 17.98 13.12
CA GLU A 41 -9.33 16.72 13.81
C GLU A 41 -8.60 15.59 13.08
N LYS A 42 -7.70 14.88 13.77
CA LYS A 42 -7.11 13.62 13.30
C LYS A 42 -8.22 12.57 13.11
N TYR A 43 -9.00 12.66 12.04
CA TYR A 43 -9.86 11.56 11.64
C TYR A 43 -8.95 10.38 11.29
N SER A 44 -9.16 9.25 11.98
CA SER A 44 -8.54 7.98 11.62
C SER A 44 -8.86 7.66 10.16
N LEU A 45 -7.89 7.18 9.38
CA LEU A 45 -8.07 6.84 7.97
C LEU A 45 -9.24 5.86 7.77
N GLY A 46 -9.45 4.98 8.76
CA GLY A 46 -10.58 4.06 8.79
C GLY A 46 -11.94 4.75 8.91
N VAL A 47 -12.04 5.85 9.66
CA VAL A 47 -13.29 6.62 9.80
C VAL A 47 -13.63 7.33 8.49
N ALA A 48 -12.65 7.92 7.81
CA ALA A 48 -12.83 8.53 6.50
C ALA A 48 -13.27 7.48 5.45
N LEU A 49 -12.64 6.30 5.45
CA LEU A 49 -13.01 5.20 4.54
C LEU A 49 -14.43 4.68 4.81
N ASP A 50 -14.81 4.47 6.07
CA ASP A 50 -16.15 4.00 6.46
C ASP A 50 -17.23 5.04 6.13
N ALA A 51 -17.00 6.31 6.46
CA ALA A 51 -17.91 7.40 6.14
C ALA A 51 -18.11 7.53 4.61
N SER A 52 -17.02 7.43 3.84
CA SER A 52 -17.08 7.49 2.37
C SER A 52 -17.83 6.29 1.78
N SER A 53 -17.55 5.09 2.27
CA SER A 53 -18.23 3.86 1.82
C SER A 53 -19.72 3.89 2.13
N LYS A 54 -20.10 4.37 3.33
CA LYS A 54 -21.49 4.56 3.75
C LYS A 54 -22.20 5.61 2.92
N ALA A 55 -21.56 6.75 2.63
CA ALA A 55 -22.16 7.80 1.84
C ALA A 55 -22.45 7.36 0.39
N ILE A 56 -21.58 6.56 -0.23
CA ILE A 56 -21.85 5.98 -1.56
C ILE A 56 -23.09 5.06 -1.52
N LEU A 57 -23.15 4.12 -0.58
CA LEU A 57 -24.28 3.19 -0.48
C LEU A 57 -25.58 3.88 -0.06
N GLN A 58 -25.53 4.78 0.92
CA GLN A 58 -26.70 5.48 1.41
C GLN A 58 -27.24 6.47 0.38
N GLY A 59 -26.36 7.19 -0.33
CA GLY A 59 -26.74 8.05 -1.44
C GLY A 59 -27.46 7.27 -2.54
N GLY A 60 -26.91 6.11 -2.93
CA GLY A 60 -27.56 5.21 -3.90
C GLY A 60 -28.91 4.69 -3.42
N ARG A 61 -29.02 4.27 -2.16
CA ARG A 61 -30.29 3.77 -1.58
C ARG A 61 -31.36 4.84 -1.47
N ASN A 62 -31.01 6.03 -0.99
CA ASN A 62 -31.93 7.15 -0.88
C ASN A 62 -32.47 7.54 -2.27
N PHE A 63 -31.58 7.61 -3.26
CA PHE A 63 -31.96 7.86 -4.64
C PHE A 63 -32.98 6.83 -5.15
N LEU A 64 -32.72 5.53 -5.02
CA LEU A 64 -33.68 4.48 -5.43
C LEU A 64 -34.99 4.53 -4.66
N ALA A 65 -34.96 4.90 -3.38
CA ALA A 65 -36.16 5.03 -2.56
C ALA A 65 -37.04 6.21 -3.03
N ASP A 66 -36.43 7.34 -3.38
CA ASP A 66 -37.16 8.50 -3.90
C ASP A 66 -37.74 8.23 -5.28
N VAL A 67 -37.00 7.54 -6.16
CA VAL A 67 -37.54 7.09 -7.45
C VAL A 67 -38.69 6.09 -7.26
N ARG A 68 -38.61 5.18 -6.29
CA ARG A 68 -39.71 4.25 -5.98
C ARG A 68 -40.98 4.98 -5.54
N LYS A 69 -40.88 5.98 -4.66
CA LYS A 69 -42.05 6.79 -4.26
C LYS A 69 -42.73 7.42 -5.48
N ILE A 70 -41.93 7.97 -6.40
CA ILE A 70 -42.45 8.59 -7.63
C ILE A 70 -43.12 7.55 -8.54
N LEU A 71 -42.62 6.31 -8.59
CA LEU A 71 -43.20 5.24 -9.40
C LEU A 71 -44.43 4.58 -8.76
N ASP A 72 -44.53 4.57 -7.44
CA ASP A 72 -45.64 3.98 -6.68
C ASP A 72 -46.87 4.92 -6.60
N ASP A 73 -46.69 6.21 -6.90
CA ASP A 73 -47.77 7.20 -7.05
C ASP A 73 -48.61 6.88 -8.31
N ASN A 74 -49.52 5.91 -8.21
CA ASN A 74 -50.37 5.33 -9.27
C ASN A 74 -51.15 6.36 -10.12
N SER A 75 -50.49 7.02 -11.05
CA SER A 75 -51.11 7.65 -12.21
C SER A 75 -50.80 6.79 -13.42
N GLY A 76 -51.81 6.39 -14.21
CA GLY A 76 -51.62 5.51 -15.39
C GLY A 76 -50.70 6.07 -16.50
N ILE A 77 -50.12 7.25 -16.29
CA ILE A 77 -49.06 7.87 -17.11
C ILE A 77 -47.68 7.31 -16.73
N LEU A 78 -47.45 6.99 -15.45
CA LEU A 78 -46.18 6.46 -14.95
C LEU A 78 -45.92 5.03 -15.41
N ASP A 79 -46.95 4.22 -15.61
CA ASP A 79 -46.80 2.88 -16.19
C ASP A 79 -46.24 2.91 -17.62
N LYS A 80 -46.60 3.94 -18.41
CA LYS A 80 -46.08 4.13 -19.77
C LYS A 80 -44.67 4.72 -19.80
N LEU A 81 -44.26 5.41 -18.73
CA LEU A 81 -42.94 6.03 -18.58
C LEU A 81 -41.96 5.19 -17.76
N ARG A 82 -42.41 4.06 -17.19
CA ARG A 82 -41.62 3.21 -16.31
C ARG A 82 -40.30 2.79 -16.94
N GLU A 83 -40.31 2.30 -18.18
CA GLU A 83 -39.07 1.90 -18.89
C GLU A 83 -38.13 3.10 -19.13
N CYS A 84 -38.67 4.27 -19.51
CA CYS A 84 -37.87 5.49 -19.66
C CYS A 84 -37.26 5.97 -18.33
N ILE A 85 -37.99 5.84 -17.21
CA ILE A 85 -37.51 6.19 -15.87
C ILE A 85 -36.42 5.21 -15.43
N ILE A 86 -36.56 3.92 -15.75
CA ILE A 86 -35.55 2.89 -15.46
C ILE A 86 -34.25 3.19 -16.21
N ASP A 87 -34.32 3.51 -17.50
CA ASP A 87 -33.14 3.85 -18.28
C ASP A 87 -32.50 5.16 -17.80
N TRP A 88 -33.30 6.15 -17.40
CA TRP A 88 -32.81 7.37 -16.76
C TRP A 88 -32.04 7.10 -15.47
N VAL A 89 -32.56 6.23 -14.60
CA VAL A 89 -31.89 5.83 -13.35
C VAL A 89 -30.54 5.19 -13.63
N LYS A 90 -30.46 4.33 -14.65
CA LYS A 90 -29.20 3.72 -15.09
C LYS A 90 -28.21 4.77 -15.58
N GLU A 91 -28.65 5.71 -16.42
CA GLU A 91 -27.81 6.82 -16.90
C GLU A 91 -27.29 7.69 -15.74
N CYS A 92 -28.13 7.99 -14.75
CA CYS A 92 -27.71 8.73 -13.55
C CYS A 92 -26.62 8.02 -12.76
N TYR A 93 -26.73 6.70 -12.57
CA TYR A 93 -25.66 5.93 -11.92
C TYR A 93 -24.37 5.92 -12.73
N GLN A 94 -24.47 5.73 -14.04
CA GLN A 94 -23.32 5.77 -14.93
C GLN A 94 -22.61 7.11 -14.89
N GLU A 95 -23.37 8.21 -14.92
CA GLU A 95 -22.83 9.57 -14.83
C GLU A 95 -22.19 9.84 -13.47
N PHE A 96 -22.81 9.41 -12.37
CA PHE A 96 -22.22 9.53 -11.03
C PHE A 96 -20.86 8.83 -10.94
N PHE A 97 -20.77 7.58 -11.39
CA PHE A 97 -19.52 6.84 -11.33
C PHE A 97 -18.47 7.40 -12.29
N ARG A 98 -18.88 7.94 -13.44
CA ARG A 98 -17.99 8.66 -14.37
C ARG A 98 -17.41 9.91 -13.73
N GLN A 99 -18.24 10.74 -13.08
CA GLN A 99 -17.77 11.93 -12.36
C GLN A 99 -16.84 11.56 -11.21
N LEU A 100 -17.15 10.49 -10.48
CA LEU A 100 -16.30 9.99 -9.40
C LEU A 100 -14.95 9.49 -9.92
N GLU A 101 -14.93 8.80 -11.07
CA GLU A 101 -13.70 8.39 -11.77
C GLU A 101 -12.87 9.61 -12.20
N ASP A 102 -13.49 10.62 -12.81
CA ASP A 102 -12.80 11.86 -13.22
C ASP A 102 -12.13 12.55 -12.02
N GLN A 103 -12.80 12.57 -10.86
CA GLN A 103 -12.21 13.09 -9.62
C GLN A 103 -11.02 12.24 -9.14
N PHE A 104 -11.10 10.90 -9.24
CA PHE A 104 -10.00 10.01 -8.88
C PHE A 104 -8.80 10.26 -9.81
N LEU A 105 -9.02 10.41 -11.12
CA LEU A 105 -7.97 10.73 -12.08
C LEU A 105 -7.30 12.07 -11.79
N LEU A 106 -8.06 13.11 -11.41
CA LEU A 106 -7.52 14.40 -10.99
C LEU A 106 -6.58 14.28 -9.78
N PHE A 107 -6.91 13.45 -8.79
CA PHE A 107 -6.02 13.17 -7.66
C PHE A 107 -4.76 12.41 -8.06
N SER A 108 -4.89 11.43 -8.97
CA SER A 108 -3.73 10.70 -9.47
C SER A 108 -2.78 11.61 -10.27
N GLY A 109 -3.30 12.60 -10.99
CA GLY A 109 -2.52 13.53 -11.81
C GLY A 109 -1.75 14.60 -11.03
N ARG A 110 -2.19 14.93 -9.80
CA ARG A 110 -1.55 15.95 -8.94
C ARG A 110 -0.10 15.61 -8.57
N ASN A 111 0.29 14.34 -8.62
CA ASN A 111 1.66 13.89 -8.30
C ASN A 111 2.68 14.11 -9.42
N ASN A 112 2.26 14.24 -10.69
CA ASN A 112 3.23 14.45 -11.78
C ASN A 112 3.87 15.84 -11.74
N SER A 113 3.21 16.82 -11.10
CA SER A 113 3.71 18.19 -10.94
C SER A 113 4.46 18.42 -9.62
N SER A 114 4.20 17.65 -8.56
CA SER A 114 4.91 17.76 -7.28
C SER A 114 6.20 16.92 -7.22
N ALA A 115 6.29 15.83 -7.99
CA ALA A 115 7.49 14.99 -8.05
C ALA A 115 8.72 15.70 -8.65
N THR A 116 8.57 16.91 -9.20
CA THR A 116 9.65 17.66 -9.86
C THR A 116 10.29 18.75 -9.00
N LEU A 117 9.82 19.02 -7.78
CA LEU A 117 10.42 20.05 -6.92
C LEU A 117 11.13 19.43 -5.72
N ASN A 118 12.44 19.26 -5.89
CA ASN A 118 13.38 19.17 -4.79
C ASN A 118 13.39 20.51 -4.02
N HIS A 119 12.97 20.54 -2.76
CA HIS A 119 13.68 21.22 -1.67
C HIS A 119 13.01 20.92 -0.33
N GLY A 120 13.81 20.71 0.72
CA GLY A 120 13.30 20.28 2.02
C GLY A 120 12.89 21.42 2.94
N PHE A 121 11.73 21.28 3.60
CA PHE A 121 11.39 21.89 4.88
C PHE A 121 10.44 20.95 5.68
N PRO A 122 10.46 20.97 7.03
CA PRO A 122 9.62 20.11 7.87
C PRO A 122 8.11 20.42 7.83
N GLU A 123 7.68 21.55 7.27
CA GLU A 123 6.25 21.90 7.12
C GLU A 123 5.57 21.13 5.97
N GLU A 124 6.27 20.82 4.87
CA GLU A 124 5.73 20.02 3.76
C GLU A 124 5.53 18.53 4.11
N ALA A 125 6.21 18.05 5.15
CA ALA A 125 6.14 16.65 5.56
C ALA A 125 4.75 16.25 6.10
N GLN A 126 3.96 17.21 6.61
CA GLN A 126 2.63 16.95 7.17
C GLN A 126 1.57 16.87 6.06
N ASP A 127 1.66 17.74 5.06
CA ASP A 127 0.80 17.73 3.87
C ASP A 127 1.04 16.46 3.02
N ASP A 128 2.30 16.06 2.85
CA ASP A 128 2.67 14.82 2.15
C ASP A 128 2.13 13.57 2.85
N LYS A 129 2.10 13.58 4.19
CA LYS A 129 1.58 12.46 4.98
C LYS A 129 0.06 12.35 4.87
N ALA A 130 -0.65 13.49 4.97
CA ALA A 130 -2.09 13.54 4.78
C ALA A 130 -2.48 13.10 3.36
N PHE A 131 -1.72 13.55 2.35
CA PHE A 131 -1.95 13.17 0.97
C PHE A 131 -1.67 11.68 0.71
N ALA A 132 -0.60 11.10 1.27
CA ALA A 132 -0.36 9.66 1.16
C ALA A 132 -1.48 8.82 1.81
N GLY A 133 -1.96 9.24 2.99
CA GLY A 133 -3.10 8.60 3.64
C GLY A 133 -4.37 8.66 2.79
N LEU A 134 -4.63 9.81 2.16
CA LEU A 134 -5.72 10.00 1.20
C LEU A 134 -5.62 9.02 0.02
N VAL A 135 -4.43 8.89 -0.58
CA VAL A 135 -4.20 7.96 -1.71
C VAL A 135 -4.54 6.51 -1.31
N LEU A 136 -4.18 6.09 -0.09
CA LEU A 136 -4.52 4.77 0.43
C LEU A 136 -6.03 4.58 0.62
N VAL A 137 -6.73 5.59 1.14
CA VAL A 137 -8.20 5.59 1.27
C VAL A 137 -8.85 5.48 -0.11
N LEU A 138 -8.37 6.21 -1.13
CA LEU A 138 -8.88 6.12 -2.50
C LEU A 138 -8.66 4.74 -3.13
N ALA A 139 -7.52 4.10 -2.85
CA ALA A 139 -7.26 2.72 -3.30
C ALA A 139 -8.27 1.73 -2.71
N GLN A 140 -8.58 1.87 -1.42
CA GLN A 140 -9.59 1.04 -0.75
C GLN A 140 -11.01 1.35 -1.18
N LEU A 141 -11.35 2.62 -1.33
CA LEU A 141 -12.65 3.05 -1.81
C LEU A 141 -12.91 2.52 -3.23
N SER A 142 -11.89 2.51 -4.09
CA SER A 142 -11.96 1.91 -5.42
C SER A 142 -12.27 0.41 -5.36
N THR A 143 -11.61 -0.32 -4.45
CA THR A 143 -11.86 -1.76 -4.24
C THR A 143 -13.26 -2.02 -3.69
N PHE A 144 -13.74 -1.18 -2.77
CA PHE A 144 -15.10 -1.23 -2.23
C PHE A 144 -16.15 -0.95 -3.30
N ILE A 145 -15.92 0.05 -4.16
CA ILE A 145 -16.81 0.39 -5.26
C ILE A 145 -16.93 -0.80 -6.21
N GLU A 146 -15.80 -1.38 -6.60
CA GLU A 146 -15.74 -2.55 -7.48
C GLU A 146 -16.46 -3.77 -6.88
N LYS A 147 -16.10 -4.18 -5.67
CA LYS A 147 -16.49 -5.48 -5.09
C LYS A 147 -17.80 -5.44 -4.32
N THR A 148 -18.29 -4.26 -3.94
CA THR A 148 -19.44 -4.14 -3.03
C THR A 148 -20.46 -3.11 -3.51
N ALA A 149 -20.05 -1.88 -3.81
CA ALA A 149 -21.02 -0.84 -4.15
C ALA A 149 -21.75 -1.13 -5.47
N ILE A 150 -21.00 -1.45 -6.53
CA ILE A 150 -21.59 -1.74 -7.85
C ILE A 150 -22.49 -2.99 -7.80
N PRO A 151 -22.08 -4.14 -7.22
CA PRO A 151 -22.96 -5.30 -7.09
C PRO A 151 -24.25 -4.99 -6.32
N LYS A 152 -24.16 -4.31 -5.17
CA LYS A 152 -25.33 -3.97 -4.35
C LYS A 152 -26.29 -3.01 -5.06
N ILE A 153 -25.77 -1.96 -5.71
CA ILE A 153 -26.58 -1.02 -6.48
C ILE A 153 -27.26 -1.73 -7.66
N SER A 154 -26.53 -2.63 -8.33
CA SER A 154 -27.08 -3.43 -9.44
C SER A 154 -28.19 -4.38 -8.98
N GLU A 155 -28.01 -5.04 -7.84
CA GLU A 155 -29.02 -5.92 -7.24
C GLU A 155 -30.25 -5.15 -6.78
N GLU A 156 -30.07 -4.03 -6.06
CA GLU A 156 -31.17 -3.18 -5.61
C GLU A 156 -31.94 -2.57 -6.79
N SER A 157 -31.24 -2.20 -7.87
CA SER A 157 -31.88 -1.75 -9.11
C SER A 157 -32.69 -2.87 -9.74
N ALA A 158 -32.13 -4.08 -9.86
CA ALA A 158 -32.85 -5.24 -10.40
C ALA A 158 -34.13 -5.54 -9.59
N ILE A 159 -34.06 -5.56 -8.25
CA ILE A 159 -35.21 -5.79 -7.38
C ILE A 159 -36.27 -4.69 -7.55
N SER A 160 -35.84 -3.42 -7.61
CA SER A 160 -36.75 -2.28 -7.71
C SER A 160 -37.52 -2.24 -9.03
N PHE A 161 -36.98 -2.86 -10.09
CA PHE A 161 -37.52 -2.77 -11.45
C PHE A 161 -37.98 -4.12 -12.04
N SER A 162 -37.88 -5.23 -11.29
CA SER A 162 -38.23 -6.60 -11.73
C SER A 162 -39.72 -6.87 -12.02
N ARG A 163 -40.63 -5.92 -11.79
CA ARG A 163 -42.09 -6.13 -11.94
C ARG A 163 -42.61 -6.13 -13.38
N GLY A 164 -41.79 -6.64 -14.31
CA GLY A 164 -42.17 -6.91 -15.69
C GLY A 164 -41.23 -6.22 -16.66
N SER A 165 -40.35 -6.99 -17.29
CA SER A 165 -39.91 -6.63 -18.62
C SER A 165 -39.72 -7.90 -19.44
N VAL A 166 -40.60 -8.02 -20.44
CA VAL A 166 -40.43 -8.86 -21.61
C VAL A 166 -39.28 -8.25 -22.42
N ILE A 167 -38.37 -9.13 -22.83
CA ILE A 167 -37.19 -8.90 -23.66
C ILE A 167 -37.40 -7.83 -24.74
N GLY A 168 -36.50 -6.85 -24.81
CA GLY A 168 -36.35 -5.91 -25.92
C GLY A 168 -34.94 -5.30 -25.90
N TYR A 169 -34.11 -5.67 -26.88
CA TYR A 169 -32.76 -5.15 -27.06
C TYR A 169 -32.77 -3.78 -27.76
N GLU A 170 -31.63 -3.08 -27.67
CA GLU A 170 -31.14 -2.01 -28.56
C GLU A 170 -31.82 -0.63 -28.44
N TYR A 171 -31.30 0.22 -27.55
CA TYR A 171 -30.70 1.55 -27.81
C TYR A 171 -30.46 2.28 -26.47
N GLY A 172 -29.21 2.59 -26.12
CA GLY A 172 -28.89 3.48 -24.99
C GLY A 172 -27.62 3.08 -24.24
N ASN A 173 -26.88 4.07 -23.73
CA ASN A 173 -25.77 3.93 -22.78
C ASN A 173 -26.28 3.32 -21.46
N ALA A 174 -26.67 2.05 -21.49
CA ALA A 174 -27.13 1.33 -20.32
C ALA A 174 -25.99 1.31 -19.29
N PHE A 175 -26.29 1.53 -18.01
CA PHE A 175 -25.37 1.26 -16.91
C PHE A 175 -24.74 -0.12 -17.12
N ILE A 176 -23.44 -0.16 -17.43
CA ILE A 176 -22.67 -1.40 -17.56
C ILE A 176 -21.84 -1.56 -16.28
N PRO A 177 -22.37 -2.26 -15.25
CA PRO A 177 -21.65 -2.52 -14.00
C PRO A 177 -20.21 -2.99 -14.23
N ARG A 178 -20.01 -3.83 -15.25
CA ARG A 178 -18.73 -4.45 -15.58
C ARG A 178 -17.65 -3.45 -15.97
N GLU A 179 -17.99 -2.47 -16.81
CA GLU A 179 -17.03 -1.46 -17.27
C GLU A 179 -16.61 -0.54 -16.13
N ILE A 180 -17.57 -0.11 -15.33
CA ILE A 180 -17.34 0.73 -14.15
C ILE A 180 -16.48 -0.04 -13.13
N SER A 181 -16.80 -1.31 -12.85
CA SER A 181 -15.98 -2.16 -11.98
C SER A 181 -14.54 -2.30 -12.48
N GLN A 182 -14.34 -2.48 -13.79
CA GLN A 182 -13.00 -2.58 -14.37
C GLN A 182 -12.19 -1.27 -14.23
N LYS A 183 -12.86 -0.12 -14.43
CA LYS A 183 -12.26 1.19 -14.24
C LYS A 183 -11.83 1.44 -12.80
N PHE A 184 -12.71 1.17 -11.83
CA PHE A 184 -12.37 1.31 -10.41
C PHE A 184 -11.32 0.28 -9.96
N ARG A 185 -11.32 -0.94 -10.51
CA ARG A 185 -10.22 -1.89 -10.29
C ARG A 185 -8.87 -1.30 -10.71
N SER A 186 -8.79 -0.76 -11.93
CA SER A 186 -7.57 -0.16 -12.46
C SER A 186 -7.15 1.08 -11.67
N ALA A 187 -8.10 1.93 -11.28
CA ALA A 187 -7.84 3.11 -10.44
C ALA A 187 -7.30 2.71 -9.07
N GLY A 188 -7.90 1.71 -8.43
CA GLY A 188 -7.44 1.17 -7.15
C GLY A 188 -6.00 0.67 -7.23
N GLU A 189 -5.66 -0.08 -8.30
CA GLU A 189 -4.31 -0.64 -8.48
C GLU A 189 -3.28 0.50 -8.64
N LYS A 190 -3.63 1.53 -9.42
CA LYS A 190 -2.78 2.73 -9.60
C LYS A 190 -2.56 3.47 -8.27
N PHE A 191 -3.61 3.69 -7.49
CA PHE A 191 -3.49 4.38 -6.20
C PHE A 191 -2.69 3.57 -5.19
N LEU A 192 -2.87 2.25 -5.14
CA LEU A 192 -2.08 1.41 -4.24
C LEU A 192 -0.59 1.47 -4.60
N GLN A 193 -0.26 1.40 -5.89
CA GLN A 193 1.12 1.56 -6.37
C GLN A 193 1.67 2.97 -6.06
N LEU A 194 0.85 4.00 -6.22
CA LEU A 194 1.22 5.38 -5.88
C LEU A 194 1.55 5.52 -4.39
N TYR A 195 0.71 4.96 -3.51
CA TYR A 195 0.96 4.93 -2.08
C TYR A 195 2.29 4.23 -1.74
N ILE A 196 2.50 3.03 -2.29
CA ILE A 196 3.74 2.25 -2.10
C ILE A 196 4.95 3.07 -2.56
N SER A 197 4.86 3.71 -3.72
CA SER A 197 5.92 4.55 -4.27
C SER A 197 6.24 5.74 -3.35
N MET A 198 5.23 6.48 -2.91
CA MET A 198 5.40 7.62 -2.00
C MET A 198 6.07 7.21 -0.68
N LYS A 199 5.59 6.12 -0.05
CA LYS A 199 6.17 5.63 1.21
C LYS A 199 7.58 5.10 1.02
N THR A 200 7.84 4.37 -0.07
CA THR A 200 9.17 3.90 -0.41
C THR A 200 10.12 5.07 -0.66
N GLN A 201 9.72 6.11 -1.39
CA GLN A 201 10.54 7.31 -1.65
C GLN A 201 10.91 8.03 -0.35
N ARG A 202 9.95 8.18 0.57
CA ARG A 202 10.19 8.80 1.88
C ARG A 202 11.27 8.05 2.67
N VAL A 203 11.22 6.72 2.66
CA VAL A 203 12.23 5.87 3.30
C VAL A 203 13.56 5.90 2.53
N SER A 204 13.54 5.88 1.20
CA SER A 204 14.73 6.00 0.37
C SER A 204 15.47 7.32 0.58
N PHE A 205 14.76 8.41 0.90
CA PHE A 205 15.39 9.68 1.29
C PHE A 205 16.15 9.56 2.63
N LEU A 206 15.57 8.87 3.62
CA LEU A 206 16.26 8.56 4.89
C LEU A 206 17.53 7.74 4.63
N LEU A 207 17.43 6.72 3.78
CA LEU A 207 18.57 5.89 3.38
C LEU A 207 19.64 6.72 2.66
N LYS A 208 19.26 7.57 1.70
CA LYS A 208 20.19 8.46 1.00
C LYS A 208 21.00 9.32 1.96
N LYS A 209 20.36 9.90 2.98
CA LYS A 209 21.06 10.68 4.02
C LYS A 209 22.07 9.83 4.80
N ARG A 210 21.72 8.59 5.15
CA ARG A 210 22.64 7.65 5.84
C ARG A 210 23.90 7.38 5.04
N PHE A 211 23.81 7.22 3.73
CA PHE A 211 24.98 6.88 2.90
C PHE A 211 25.78 8.09 2.41
N THR A 212 25.20 9.29 2.38
CA THR A 212 25.88 10.52 1.92
C THR A 212 26.62 11.26 3.04
N THR A 213 26.22 11.11 4.30
CA THR A 213 26.80 11.85 5.43
C THR A 213 28.17 11.35 5.89
N PRO A 214 28.40 10.04 6.11
CA PRO A 214 29.66 9.54 6.65
C PRO A 214 30.71 9.28 5.57
N ASN A 215 31.99 9.42 5.93
CA ASN A 215 33.09 8.94 5.10
C ASN A 215 33.33 7.44 5.35
N TRP A 216 32.76 6.60 4.48
CA TRP A 216 32.85 5.12 4.58
C TRP A 216 34.26 4.54 4.47
N VAL A 217 35.20 5.26 3.86
CA VAL A 217 36.61 4.85 3.73
C VAL A 217 37.39 5.05 5.04
N LYS A 218 36.96 6.00 5.87
CA LYS A 218 37.57 6.32 7.18
C LYS A 218 36.62 6.02 8.33
N HIS A 219 35.67 5.09 8.13
CA HIS A 219 34.68 4.75 9.14
C HIS A 219 35.35 4.11 10.36
N LYS A 220 34.84 4.41 11.55
CA LYS A 220 35.33 3.86 12.83
C LYS A 220 34.68 2.52 13.12
N GLU A 221 35.30 1.74 14.02
CA GLU A 221 34.77 0.44 14.44
C GLU A 221 33.36 0.57 15.06
N PRO A 222 32.42 -0.33 14.70
CA PRO A 222 31.06 -0.28 15.22
C PRO A 222 31.02 -0.55 16.73
N ARG A 223 30.32 0.32 17.46
CA ARG A 223 30.11 0.19 18.91
C ARG A 223 28.66 -0.05 19.29
N GLU A 224 27.75 0.31 18.41
CA GLU A 224 26.31 0.14 18.57
C GLU A 224 25.66 0.11 17.17
N VAL A 225 24.44 -0.40 17.11
CA VAL A 225 23.62 -0.33 15.90
C VAL A 225 23.24 1.13 15.68
N HIS A 226 23.47 1.61 14.46
CA HIS A 226 23.29 3.01 14.13
C HIS A 226 21.83 3.48 14.27
N MET A 227 21.62 4.72 14.69
CA MET A 227 20.28 5.33 14.89
C MET A 227 19.36 5.33 13.66
N PHE A 228 19.92 5.11 12.46
CA PHE A 228 19.10 5.07 11.24
C PHE A 228 18.16 3.87 11.25
N VAL A 229 18.58 2.78 11.90
CA VAL A 229 17.79 1.57 12.05
C VAL A 229 16.52 1.87 12.83
N ASP A 230 16.63 2.65 13.90
CA ASP A 230 15.48 3.04 14.72
C ASP A 230 14.55 3.96 13.93
N LEU A 231 15.10 4.95 13.22
CA LEU A 231 14.31 5.83 12.34
C LEU A 231 13.61 5.07 11.22
N PHE A 232 14.28 4.07 10.64
CA PHE A 232 13.71 3.21 9.60
C PHE A 232 12.56 2.36 10.14
N LEU A 233 12.74 1.73 11.31
CA LEU A 233 11.70 0.94 11.96
C LEU A 233 10.52 1.82 12.38
N GLN A 234 10.77 3.05 12.86
CA GLN A 234 9.72 4.01 13.20
C GLN A 234 8.90 4.42 11.96
N GLU A 235 9.54 4.69 10.82
CA GLU A 235 8.81 5.00 9.58
C GLU A 235 7.99 3.78 9.10
N LEU A 236 8.52 2.55 9.22
CA LEU A 236 7.76 1.33 8.92
C LEU A 236 6.58 1.12 9.88
N GLU A 237 6.72 1.47 11.16
CA GLU A 237 5.65 1.40 12.14
C GLU A 237 4.53 2.40 11.80
N VAL A 238 4.88 3.62 11.41
CA VAL A 238 3.91 4.62 10.93
C VAL A 238 3.14 4.10 9.71
N ILE A 239 3.85 3.53 8.73
CA ILE A 239 3.24 2.91 7.55
C ILE A 239 2.33 1.74 7.95
N GLY A 240 2.79 0.89 8.87
CA GLY A 240 2.02 -0.23 9.41
C GLY A 240 0.73 0.20 10.09
N ASN A 241 0.77 1.29 10.86
CA ASN A 241 -0.41 1.85 11.51
C ASN A 241 -1.43 2.43 10.51
N GLU A 242 -0.96 3.10 9.45
CA GLU A 242 -1.83 3.59 8.37
C GLU A 242 -2.50 2.44 7.62
N VAL A 243 -1.70 1.46 7.20
CA VAL A 243 -2.16 0.26 6.50
C VAL A 243 -3.11 -0.58 7.35
N LYS A 244 -2.88 -0.68 8.66
CA LYS A 244 -3.73 -1.42 9.59
C LYS A 244 -5.12 -0.80 9.75
N GLN A 245 -5.24 0.52 9.59
CA GLN A 245 -6.53 1.22 9.68
C GLN A 245 -7.41 1.01 8.43
N THR A 246 -6.80 0.75 7.27
CA THR A 246 -7.51 0.75 5.99
C THR A 246 -7.59 -0.61 5.31
N LEU A 247 -6.56 -1.44 5.43
CA LEU A 247 -6.48 -2.73 4.72
C LEU A 247 -6.92 -3.89 5.62
N PRO A 248 -7.55 -4.94 5.07
CA PRO A 248 -7.84 -6.15 5.82
C PRO A 248 -6.54 -6.85 6.25
N GLN A 249 -6.56 -7.46 7.44
CA GLN A 249 -5.53 -8.41 7.83
C GLN A 249 -5.59 -9.60 6.87
N GLY A 250 -4.47 -9.89 6.20
CA GLY A 250 -4.34 -11.10 5.39
C GLY A 250 -4.46 -12.36 6.25
N MET A 251 -4.42 -13.55 5.63
CA MET A 251 -4.47 -14.81 6.38
C MET A 251 -3.37 -14.82 7.45
N GLN A 252 -3.83 -14.79 8.71
CA GLN A 252 -3.00 -14.61 9.89
C GLN A 252 -2.02 -15.78 9.99
N LYS A 253 -0.71 -15.49 10.08
CA LYS A 253 0.29 -16.49 10.45
C LYS A 253 -0.19 -17.16 11.74
N HIS A 254 -0.41 -18.48 11.70
CA HIS A 254 -0.40 -19.27 12.91
C HIS A 254 0.95 -18.98 13.58
N ARG A 255 0.91 -18.20 14.67
CA ARG A 255 2.01 -18.12 15.63
C ARG A 255 2.41 -19.56 15.87
N ARG A 256 3.56 -19.98 15.35
CA ARG A 256 4.15 -21.24 15.79
C ARG A 256 4.40 -21.04 17.26
N ALA A 257 3.52 -21.59 18.07
CA ALA A 257 3.77 -21.78 19.48
C ALA A 257 5.16 -22.42 19.56
N ALA A 258 6.03 -21.82 20.36
CA ALA A 258 7.32 -22.41 20.68
C ALA A 258 7.06 -23.75 21.36
N SER A 259 7.02 -24.83 20.58
CA SER A 259 7.09 -26.17 21.12
C SER A 259 8.56 -26.45 21.39
N THR A 260 8.98 -26.20 22.62
CA THR A 260 10.08 -26.92 23.25
C THR A 260 9.80 -28.42 23.14
N GLY A 261 10.54 -29.09 22.25
CA GLY A 261 10.46 -30.53 22.01
C GLY A 261 11.71 -30.98 21.30
N SER A 262 12.78 -31.19 22.07
CA SER A 262 14.01 -31.86 21.63
C SER A 262 13.73 -33.29 21.16
N THR A 263 14.44 -33.78 20.14
CA THR A 263 15.45 -34.85 20.21
C THR A 263 15.82 -35.37 18.80
N ALA A 264 17.14 -35.54 18.58
CA ALA A 264 17.83 -36.51 17.70
C ALA A 264 17.42 -36.55 16.21
N SER A 265 18.27 -36.57 15.19
CA SER A 265 19.67 -36.98 14.96
C SER A 265 19.96 -36.44 13.52
N SER A 266 21.14 -36.34 12.92
CA SER A 266 22.28 -37.23 12.88
C SER A 266 23.29 -36.67 11.83
N ILE A 267 24.54 -37.11 11.96
CA ILE A 267 25.58 -37.18 10.90
C ILE A 267 26.42 -35.91 10.66
N SER A 268 27.48 -35.85 11.46
CA SER A 268 28.78 -35.30 11.12
C SER A 268 29.37 -35.92 9.85
N ASN A 269 29.92 -35.10 8.95
CA ASN A 269 31.00 -35.52 8.07
C ASN A 269 32.24 -34.68 8.37
N SER A 270 33.21 -35.33 9.01
CA SER A 270 34.60 -34.88 9.01
C SER A 270 35.18 -35.16 7.62
N LEU A 271 35.65 -34.14 6.91
CA LEU A 271 36.66 -34.34 5.89
C LEU A 271 37.81 -33.36 6.12
N ARG A 272 38.88 -33.99 6.59
CA ARG A 272 40.27 -33.58 6.68
C ARG A 272 40.72 -32.98 5.34
N GLU A 273 41.25 -31.77 5.36
CA GLU A 273 42.22 -31.36 4.33
C GLU A 273 43.34 -30.53 4.95
N GLU A 274 44.54 -30.94 4.57
CA GLU A 274 45.83 -30.72 5.19
C GLU A 274 46.56 -29.59 4.46
N LYS A 275 47.20 -28.69 5.22
CA LYS A 275 48.30 -27.76 4.84
C LYS A 275 48.41 -27.34 3.35
N LEU A 276 48.16 -26.06 3.09
CA LEU A 276 49.21 -25.18 2.56
C LEU A 276 48.89 -23.70 2.87
N GLY A 277 49.92 -22.96 3.28
CA GLY A 277 49.84 -21.56 3.65
C GLY A 277 49.33 -20.68 2.51
N ARG A 278 48.11 -20.16 2.69
CA ARG A 278 47.55 -19.05 1.93
C ARG A 278 46.66 -18.27 2.89
N SER A 279 46.80 -16.95 2.89
CA SER A 279 46.23 -16.04 3.87
C SER A 279 44.76 -16.36 4.23
N ASN A 280 44.48 -16.51 5.54
CA ASN A 280 43.13 -16.79 6.07
C ASN A 280 42.05 -15.79 5.59
N THR A 281 42.46 -14.61 5.12
CA THR A 281 41.59 -13.58 4.56
C THR A 281 41.03 -13.94 3.18
N GLU A 282 41.78 -14.61 2.30
CA GLU A 282 41.27 -15.04 0.98
C GLU A 282 40.25 -16.18 1.13
N LYS A 283 40.47 -17.12 2.06
CA LYS A 283 39.58 -18.27 2.25
C LYS A 283 38.21 -17.88 2.84
N ALA A 284 38.18 -16.94 3.79
CA ALA A 284 36.94 -16.40 4.34
C ALA A 284 36.15 -15.57 3.31
N ARG A 285 36.86 -14.77 2.49
CA ARG A 285 36.28 -14.04 1.37
C ARG A 285 35.67 -14.99 0.34
N SER A 286 36.40 -16.03 -0.06
CA SER A 286 35.91 -17.04 -1.00
C SER A 286 34.72 -17.81 -0.43
N GLN A 287 34.77 -18.29 0.82
CA GLN A 287 33.66 -19.08 1.38
C GLN A 287 32.37 -18.28 1.57
N LEU A 288 32.45 -17.04 2.08
CA LEU A 288 31.28 -16.17 2.25
C LEU A 288 30.66 -15.82 0.89
N LEU A 289 31.50 -15.43 -0.08
CA LEU A 289 31.02 -15.12 -1.42
C LEU A 289 30.49 -16.38 -2.13
N GLU A 290 31.16 -17.52 -2.03
CA GLU A 290 30.81 -18.76 -2.73
C GLU A 290 29.51 -19.39 -2.20
N THR A 291 29.29 -19.41 -0.87
CA THR A 291 28.01 -19.88 -0.30
C THR A 291 26.85 -18.92 -0.54
N HIS A 292 27.11 -17.60 -0.56
CA HIS A 292 26.06 -16.62 -0.86
C HIS A 292 25.77 -16.56 -2.36
N LEU A 293 26.77 -16.58 -3.25
CA LEU A 293 26.61 -16.65 -4.71
C LEU A 293 25.80 -17.89 -5.13
N ALA A 294 26.09 -19.06 -4.55
CA ALA A 294 25.31 -20.28 -4.81
C ALA A 294 23.83 -20.16 -4.40
N LYS A 295 23.51 -19.33 -3.39
CA LYS A 295 22.12 -19.01 -3.00
C LYS A 295 21.51 -17.92 -3.89
N LEU A 296 22.29 -16.93 -4.33
CA LEU A 296 21.86 -15.84 -5.23
C LEU A 296 21.36 -16.38 -6.59
N PHE A 297 22.02 -17.40 -7.15
CA PHE A 297 21.58 -18.02 -8.40
C PHE A 297 20.36 -18.95 -8.25
N LYS A 298 19.98 -19.32 -7.02
CA LYS A 298 18.89 -20.27 -6.77
C LYS A 298 17.58 -19.60 -6.37
N GLN A 299 17.63 -18.36 -5.89
CA GLN A 299 16.46 -17.64 -5.38
C GLN A 299 16.31 -16.31 -6.12
N LYS A 300 15.69 -16.34 -7.32
CA LYS A 300 15.27 -15.12 -8.00
C LYS A 300 14.09 -14.53 -7.22
N VAL A 301 14.35 -13.53 -6.38
CA VAL A 301 13.26 -12.82 -5.68
C VAL A 301 12.45 -12.04 -6.71
N GLU A 302 11.18 -12.42 -6.87
CA GLU A 302 10.22 -11.66 -7.64
C GLU A 302 9.80 -10.44 -6.82
N ILE A 303 10.44 -9.29 -7.10
CA ILE A 303 10.16 -8.01 -6.43
C ILE A 303 8.87 -7.38 -6.98
N PHE A 304 8.52 -7.72 -8.23
CA PHE A 304 7.41 -7.12 -8.99
C PHE A 304 6.25 -8.11 -9.16
N THR A 305 5.89 -8.83 -8.10
CA THR A 305 4.63 -9.58 -8.09
C THR A 305 3.45 -8.62 -7.93
N LYS A 306 2.28 -9.03 -8.39
CA LYS A 306 1.04 -8.25 -8.19
C LYS A 306 0.81 -8.09 -6.69
N VAL A 307 0.77 -6.84 -6.23
CA VAL A 307 0.52 -6.52 -4.81
C VAL A 307 -0.93 -6.80 -4.48
N GLU A 308 -1.16 -7.55 -3.41
CA GLU A 308 -2.50 -7.82 -2.89
C GLU A 308 -2.95 -6.70 -1.95
N TYR A 309 -4.26 -6.50 -1.85
CA TYR A 309 -4.84 -5.50 -0.95
C TYR A 309 -4.92 -6.02 0.50
N THR A 310 -3.80 -6.51 1.02
CA THR A 310 -3.65 -6.98 2.40
C THR A 310 -2.57 -6.17 3.12
N GLN A 311 -2.66 -6.11 4.44
CA GLN A 311 -1.68 -5.41 5.25
C GLN A 311 -0.25 -5.92 5.00
N GLY A 312 -0.07 -7.24 5.04
CA GLY A 312 1.24 -7.85 4.94
C GLY A 312 1.80 -7.84 3.52
N SER A 313 0.98 -7.94 2.47
CA SER A 313 1.46 -7.82 1.07
C SER A 313 2.05 -6.42 0.82
N VAL A 314 1.33 -5.37 1.22
CA VAL A 314 1.77 -3.97 1.06
C VAL A 314 3.04 -3.69 1.86
N LEU A 315 3.09 -4.10 3.13
CA LEU A 315 4.27 -3.91 3.97
C LEU A 315 5.48 -4.68 3.43
N THR A 316 5.27 -5.93 2.99
CA THR A 316 6.32 -6.76 2.37
C THR A 316 6.87 -6.08 1.13
N THR A 317 6.02 -5.56 0.24
CA THR A 317 6.47 -4.86 -0.97
C THR A 317 7.26 -3.59 -0.64
N ILE A 318 6.78 -2.76 0.29
CA ILE A 318 7.52 -1.56 0.72
C ILE A 318 8.89 -1.93 1.28
N VAL A 319 8.97 -2.94 2.17
CA VAL A 319 10.25 -3.41 2.71
C VAL A 319 11.17 -3.93 1.61
N LYS A 320 10.66 -4.75 0.68
CA LYS A 320 11.45 -5.26 -0.47
C LYS A 320 12.05 -4.12 -1.29
N LEU A 321 11.26 -3.09 -1.61
CA LEU A 321 11.71 -1.91 -2.36
C LEU A 321 12.71 -1.06 -1.58
N CYS A 322 12.54 -0.91 -0.27
CA CYS A 322 13.48 -0.20 0.60
C CYS A 322 14.82 -0.93 0.67
N LEU A 323 14.82 -2.27 0.78
CA LEU A 323 16.05 -3.08 0.79
C LEU A 323 16.78 -3.04 -0.55
N LYS A 324 16.05 -3.02 -1.67
CA LYS A 324 16.64 -2.81 -3.00
C LYS A 324 17.25 -1.41 -3.15
N SER A 325 16.58 -0.39 -2.62
CA SER A 325 17.15 0.96 -2.58
C SER A 325 18.41 1.02 -1.71
N LEU A 326 18.41 0.35 -0.56
CA LEU A 326 19.57 0.21 0.33
C LEU A 326 20.75 -0.47 -0.38
N GLN A 327 20.50 -1.57 -1.10
CA GLN A 327 21.50 -2.27 -1.90
C GLN A 327 22.13 -1.32 -2.95
N GLU A 328 21.32 -0.52 -3.62
CA GLU A 328 21.81 0.45 -4.60
C GLU A 328 22.65 1.57 -3.96
N PHE A 329 22.23 2.10 -2.82
CA PHE A 329 23.04 3.08 -2.09
C PHE A 329 24.39 2.52 -1.66
N VAL A 330 24.43 1.26 -1.22
CA VAL A 330 25.68 0.55 -0.90
C VAL A 330 26.57 0.43 -2.13
N ARG A 331 26.01 0.05 -3.29
CA ARG A 331 26.76 -0.12 -4.55
C ARG A 331 27.54 1.13 -4.94
N LEU A 332 26.98 2.31 -4.63
CA LEU A 332 27.57 3.62 -4.95
C LEU A 332 28.68 4.06 -3.99
N GLN A 333 28.93 3.35 -2.89
CA GLN A 333 29.93 3.70 -1.88
C GLN A 333 31.16 2.80 -1.96
N THR A 334 32.27 3.23 -1.35
CA THR A 334 33.46 2.40 -1.10
C THR A 334 33.68 2.30 0.40
N PHE A 335 33.84 1.10 0.92
CA PHE A 335 33.92 0.85 2.37
C PHE A 335 35.32 0.43 2.81
N ASN A 336 35.70 0.81 4.03
CA ASN A 336 36.74 0.11 4.77
C ASN A 336 36.15 -1.05 5.59
N ARG A 337 37.01 -1.83 6.24
CA ARG A 337 36.61 -2.96 7.10
C ARG A 337 35.54 -2.55 8.13
N SER A 338 35.76 -1.47 8.87
CA SER A 338 34.83 -1.04 9.91
C SER A 338 33.49 -0.53 9.37
N GLY A 339 33.48 0.06 8.17
CA GLY A 339 32.27 0.46 7.47
C GLY A 339 31.43 -0.77 7.09
N LEU A 340 32.07 -1.83 6.60
CA LEU A 340 31.40 -3.12 6.37
C LEU A 340 30.82 -3.68 7.66
N GLN A 341 31.61 -3.72 8.74
CA GLN A 341 31.17 -4.27 10.02
C GLN A 341 29.98 -3.49 10.61
N GLN A 342 29.93 -2.17 10.41
CA GLN A 342 28.77 -1.36 10.82
C GLN A 342 27.52 -1.72 10.02
N ILE A 343 27.61 -1.83 8.69
CA ILE A 343 26.44 -2.24 7.90
C ILE A 343 26.03 -3.68 8.25
N GLN A 344 26.98 -4.58 8.48
CA GLN A 344 26.70 -5.93 8.97
C GLN A 344 25.92 -5.92 10.28
N LEU A 345 26.36 -5.12 11.26
CA LEU A 345 25.66 -4.95 12.52
C LEU A 345 24.24 -4.40 12.32
N ASP A 346 24.10 -3.36 11.50
CA ASP A 346 22.83 -2.70 11.25
C ASP A 346 21.80 -3.64 10.56
N ILE A 347 22.24 -4.39 9.54
CA ILE A 347 21.42 -5.37 8.82
C ILE A 347 21.04 -6.56 9.69
N GLN A 348 21.97 -7.06 10.51
CA GLN A 348 21.69 -8.21 11.37
C GLN A 348 20.68 -7.87 12.46
N PHE A 349 20.74 -6.64 12.99
CA PHE A 349 19.70 -6.14 13.90
C PHE A 349 18.34 -6.06 13.19
N LEU A 350 18.28 -5.60 11.94
CA LEU A 350 17.04 -5.44 11.17
C LEU A 350 16.31 -6.75 10.85
N ARG A 351 16.99 -7.90 10.84
CA ARG A 351 16.37 -9.19 10.50
C ARG A 351 15.14 -9.50 11.34
N THR A 352 15.28 -9.45 12.67
CA THR A 352 14.20 -9.84 13.58
C THR A 352 12.99 -8.89 13.47
N PRO A 353 13.14 -7.56 13.57
CA PRO A 353 12.01 -6.64 13.41
C PRO A 353 11.34 -6.74 12.05
N LEU A 354 12.10 -6.89 10.95
CA LEU A 354 11.51 -7.01 9.62
C LEU A 354 10.74 -8.31 9.43
N ARG A 355 11.21 -9.41 10.01
CA ARG A 355 10.52 -10.72 9.98
C ARG A 355 9.13 -10.64 10.63
N GLU A 356 8.99 -9.85 11.69
CA GLU A 356 7.73 -9.66 12.40
C GLU A 356 6.72 -8.81 11.60
N VAL A 357 7.21 -7.95 10.70
CA VAL A 357 6.39 -7.01 9.91
C VAL A 357 5.92 -7.61 8.58
N VAL A 358 6.70 -8.52 7.99
CA VAL A 358 6.48 -9.02 6.61
C VAL A 358 5.87 -10.41 6.53
N GLU A 359 5.16 -10.69 5.43
CA GLU A 359 4.62 -12.02 5.13
C GLU A 359 5.72 -12.95 4.60
N ASP A 360 6.48 -12.49 3.60
CA ASP A 360 7.53 -13.24 2.90
C ASP A 360 8.90 -13.06 3.58
N GLU A 361 9.09 -13.77 4.69
CA GLU A 361 10.33 -13.73 5.49
C GLU A 361 11.55 -14.17 4.68
N ALA A 362 11.39 -15.21 3.85
CA ALA A 362 12.48 -15.80 3.09
C ALA A 362 13.02 -14.83 2.02
N ALA A 363 12.15 -14.08 1.34
CA ALA A 363 12.60 -13.06 0.41
C ALA A 363 13.27 -11.88 1.12
N VAL A 364 12.78 -11.47 2.30
CA VAL A 364 13.40 -10.39 3.06
C VAL A 364 14.76 -10.80 3.61
N ASP A 365 14.90 -12.01 4.16
CA ASP A 365 16.20 -12.54 4.60
C ASP A 365 17.20 -12.62 3.43
N PHE A 366 16.73 -13.04 2.24
CA PHE A 366 17.53 -13.03 1.02
C PHE A 366 18.00 -11.63 0.61
N LEU A 367 17.10 -10.63 0.65
CA LEU A 367 17.44 -9.25 0.31
C LEU A 367 18.43 -8.63 1.30
N LEU A 368 18.32 -8.98 2.58
CA LEU A 368 19.28 -8.57 3.60
C LEU A 368 20.66 -9.20 3.34
N ASP A 369 20.71 -10.48 2.94
CA ASP A 369 21.95 -11.13 2.51
C ASP A 369 22.56 -10.47 1.27
N GLU A 370 21.74 -10.08 0.29
CA GLU A 370 22.17 -9.36 -0.91
C GLU A 370 22.83 -8.00 -0.56
N VAL A 371 22.31 -7.29 0.43
CA VAL A 371 22.94 -6.04 0.90
C VAL A 371 24.33 -6.33 1.47
N ILE A 372 24.49 -7.37 2.30
CA ILE A 372 25.79 -7.72 2.90
C ILE A 372 26.82 -8.09 1.83
N VAL A 373 26.40 -8.89 0.83
CA VAL A 373 27.25 -9.23 -0.32
C VAL A 373 27.67 -7.97 -1.07
N ALA A 374 26.72 -7.07 -1.37
CA ALA A 374 27.02 -5.81 -2.05
C ALA A 374 28.02 -4.93 -1.26
N VAL A 375 27.93 -4.88 0.08
CA VAL A 375 28.90 -4.15 0.91
C VAL A 375 30.27 -4.82 0.83
N ALA A 376 30.34 -6.15 0.90
CA ALA A 376 31.60 -6.89 0.84
C ALA A 376 32.32 -6.69 -0.50
N GLU A 377 31.59 -6.65 -1.61
CA GLU A 377 32.14 -6.36 -2.95
C GLU A 377 32.70 -4.95 -3.07
N ARG A 378 32.12 -3.99 -2.33
CA ARG A 378 32.56 -2.58 -2.32
C ARG A 378 33.56 -2.25 -1.21
N CYS A 379 33.96 -3.24 -0.42
CA CYS A 379 34.88 -3.06 0.70
C CYS A 379 36.34 -3.35 0.31
N LEU A 380 37.25 -2.50 0.77
CA LEU A 380 38.69 -2.63 0.54
C LEU A 380 39.30 -3.84 1.27
N ASP A 381 38.78 -4.17 2.45
CA ASP A 381 39.22 -5.29 3.30
C ASP A 381 37.99 -5.96 3.94
N PRO A 382 37.30 -6.87 3.23
CA PRO A 382 36.02 -7.41 3.67
C PRO A 382 36.20 -8.51 4.73
N ILE A 383 36.56 -8.11 5.94
CA ILE A 383 36.62 -9.01 7.10
C ILE A 383 35.38 -8.75 7.97
N PRO A 384 34.44 -9.71 8.04
CA PRO A 384 33.22 -9.53 8.84
C PRO A 384 33.53 -9.44 10.33
N LEU A 385 32.59 -8.88 11.08
CA LEU A 385 32.61 -8.90 12.53
C LEU A 385 32.33 -10.33 13.02
N GLU A 386 33.04 -10.75 14.06
CA GLU A 386 32.85 -12.08 14.64
C GLU A 386 31.43 -12.22 15.24
N PRO A 387 30.74 -13.37 15.03
CA PRO A 387 29.37 -13.56 15.53
C PRO A 387 29.17 -13.25 17.03
N PRO A 388 30.08 -13.64 17.94
CA PRO A 388 29.90 -13.32 19.37
C PRO A 388 29.92 -11.82 19.69
N ILE A 389 30.72 -11.04 18.96
CA ILE A 389 30.79 -9.58 19.14
C ILE A 389 29.52 -8.94 18.59
N LEU A 390 29.09 -9.39 17.41
CA LEU A 390 27.84 -8.96 16.77
C LEU A 390 26.64 -9.20 17.70
N ASP A 391 26.51 -10.42 18.23
CA ASP A 391 25.43 -10.79 19.15
C ASP A 391 25.45 -9.94 20.41
N LYS A 392 26.64 -9.70 20.99
CA LYS A 392 26.80 -8.84 22.16
C LYS A 392 26.29 -7.41 21.91
N LEU A 393 26.63 -6.82 20.76
CA LEU A 393 26.20 -5.46 20.41
C LEU A 393 24.69 -5.37 20.17
N ILE A 394 24.11 -6.38 19.53
CA ILE A 394 22.67 -6.48 19.29
C ILE A 394 21.93 -6.61 20.63
N GLN A 395 22.37 -7.51 21.51
CA GLN A 395 21.75 -7.70 22.82
C GLN A 395 21.85 -6.45 23.69
N ALA A 396 22.99 -5.75 23.65
CA ALA A 396 23.14 -4.47 24.35
C ALA A 396 22.13 -3.42 23.88
N LYS A 397 21.87 -3.33 22.57
CA LYS A 397 20.83 -2.42 22.06
C LYS A 397 19.43 -2.84 22.48
N LEU A 398 19.10 -4.13 22.37
CA LEU A 398 17.79 -4.64 22.78
C LEU A 398 17.50 -4.39 24.27
N ALA A 399 18.50 -4.56 25.13
CA ALA A 399 18.40 -4.24 26.55
C ALA A 399 18.10 -2.75 26.79
N LYS A 400 18.87 -1.87 26.14
CA LYS A 400 18.68 -0.41 26.21
C LYS A 400 17.28 0.02 25.76
N THR A 401 16.76 -0.55 24.66
CA THR A 401 15.41 -0.27 24.18
C THR A 401 14.34 -0.73 25.17
N ARG A 402 14.51 -1.89 25.81
CA ARG A 402 13.58 -2.39 26.85
C ARG A 402 13.54 -1.48 28.08
N GLU A 403 14.69 -1.02 28.55
CA GLU A 403 14.78 -0.09 29.68
C GLU A 403 14.12 1.26 29.36
N GLN A 404 14.34 1.79 28.16
CA GLN A 404 13.70 3.02 27.69
C GLN A 404 12.17 2.87 27.64
N ASN A 405 11.65 1.76 27.11
CA ASN A 405 10.22 1.51 27.07
C ASN A 405 9.59 1.34 28.47
N ALA A 406 10.31 0.70 29.40
CA ALA A 406 9.87 0.53 30.79
C ALA A 406 9.85 1.85 31.58
N SER A 407 10.72 2.80 31.23
CA SER A 407 10.73 4.15 31.84
C SER A 407 9.70 5.13 31.23
N SER A 408 9.15 4.79 30.07
CA SER A 408 8.18 5.61 29.32
C SER A 408 6.73 5.15 29.48
N SER A 409 6.51 4.04 30.19
CA SER A 409 5.21 3.47 30.57
C SER A 409 4.91 3.82 32.01
#